data_AF-A0A949YF81-F1
#
_entry.id   AF-A0A949YF81-F1
#
_cell.length_a   1.000
_cell.length_b   1.000
_cell.length_c   1.000
_cell.angle_alpha   90.00
_cell.angle_beta   90.00
_cell.angle_gamma   90.00
#
_symmetry.space_group_name_H-M   'P 1'
#
loop_
_entity.id
_entity.type
_entity.pdbx_description
1 polymer ?
#
loop_
_entity_poly.entity_id
_entity_poly.type
_entity_poly.pdbx_seq_one_letter_code
_entity_poly.pdbx_strand_id
1 'polypeptide(L)'
;MNAANQHHARAMELADQADALRQRGLETRSIQVYQRALTEAESAVRLSTQDGAGVRTLSVLYRSAASLAMDCHEWRKARNLIQQGIENLPTGSLEDELRGLLKKLPFVVEATVLDFEAAGSVGGSALHSDVEIKGALRVDHDLVFNGSLEGKIVSGGELTLGASANIDGEVWARSLNLFGKVHGKAFVADTCKIFSSAVLMGDLKATHLVLEKGGCLIGKSQLGSGPFAS
;
A
#
# COMPACT_ATOMS: atom_id res chain seq x y z
N MET A 1 -34.61 1.68 22.98
CA MET A 1 -33.74 1.70 21.77
C MET A 1 -32.45 1.02 22.12
N ASN A 2 -32.04 -0.02 21.39
CA ASN A 2 -30.77 -0.71 21.66
C ASN A 2 -29.60 0.26 21.39
N ALA A 3 -28.52 0.18 22.18
CA ALA A 3 -27.36 1.07 22.07
C ALA A 3 -26.77 1.05 20.65
N ALA A 4 -26.76 -0.11 20.00
CA ALA A 4 -26.34 -0.25 18.60
C ALA A 4 -27.16 0.62 17.62
N ASN A 5 -28.48 0.72 17.82
CA ASN A 5 -29.34 1.55 16.95
C ASN A 5 -29.07 3.04 17.16
N GLN A 6 -28.67 3.46 18.36
CA GLN A 6 -28.29 4.84 18.63
C GLN A 6 -26.98 5.20 17.92
N HIS A 7 -25.99 4.32 18.00
CA HIS A 7 -24.74 4.47 17.27
C HIS A 7 -24.95 4.51 15.75
N HIS A 8 -25.81 3.63 15.22
CA HIS A 8 -26.14 3.65 13.79
C HIS A 8 -26.85 4.94 13.36
N ALA A 9 -27.83 5.43 14.13
CA ALA A 9 -28.52 6.67 13.82
C ALA A 9 -27.56 7.89 13.82
N ARG A 10 -26.64 7.95 14.80
CA ARG A 10 -25.61 8.99 14.86
C ARG A 10 -24.63 8.91 13.68
N ALA A 11 -24.26 7.70 13.25
CA ALA A 11 -23.41 7.52 12.08
C ALA A 11 -24.06 8.11 10.81
N MET A 12 -25.35 7.85 10.60
CA MET A 12 -26.09 8.37 9.44
C MET A 12 -26.25 9.88 9.50
N GLU A 13 -26.55 10.45 10.67
CA GLU A 13 -26.64 11.90 10.85
C GLU A 13 -25.30 12.60 10.54
N LEU A 14 -24.18 12.03 10.99
CA LEU A 14 -22.86 12.54 10.68
C LEU A 14 -22.53 12.39 9.18
N ALA A 15 -22.94 11.30 8.54
CA ALA A 15 -22.76 11.10 7.11
C ALA A 15 -23.50 12.17 6.30
N ASP A 16 -24.76 12.46 6.62
CA ASP A 16 -25.55 13.51 5.98
C ASP A 16 -24.89 14.90 6.15
N GLN A 17 -24.35 15.18 7.35
CA GLN A 17 -23.58 16.40 7.59
C GLN A 17 -22.30 16.46 6.74
N ALA A 18 -21.60 15.32 6.59
CA ALA A 18 -20.40 15.23 5.78
C ALA A 18 -20.70 15.43 4.28
N ASP A 19 -21.79 14.85 3.77
CA ASP A 19 -22.28 15.05 2.41
C ASP A 19 -22.61 16.52 2.14
N ALA A 20 -23.29 17.17 3.08
CA ALA A 20 -23.61 18.59 2.98
C ALA A 20 -22.35 19.48 2.95
N LEU A 21 -21.30 19.12 3.72
CA LEU A 21 -20.00 19.81 3.67
C LEU A 21 -19.28 19.58 2.35
N ARG A 22 -19.33 18.35 1.83
CA ARG A 22 -18.73 17.97 0.55
C ARG A 22 -19.36 18.73 -0.61
N GLN A 23 -20.69 18.85 -0.64
CA GLN A 23 -21.42 19.64 -1.64
C GLN A 23 -21.08 21.14 -1.60
N ARG A 24 -20.62 21.64 -0.44
CA ARG A 24 -20.14 23.02 -0.27
C ARG A 24 -18.66 23.20 -0.61
N GLY A 25 -17.98 22.15 -1.09
CA GLY A 25 -16.55 22.18 -1.43
C GLY A 25 -15.61 22.13 -0.23
N LEU A 26 -16.11 21.82 0.98
CA LEU A 26 -15.32 21.77 2.22
C LEU A 26 -14.74 20.36 2.45
N GLU A 27 -13.91 19.89 1.52
CA GLU A 27 -13.45 18.50 1.43
C GLU A 27 -12.72 18.00 2.70
N THR A 28 -11.80 18.79 3.25
CA THR A 28 -11.07 18.41 4.47
C THR A 28 -12.00 18.25 5.67
N ARG A 29 -13.02 19.11 5.79
CA ARG A 29 -14.00 19.03 6.88
C ARG A 29 -14.97 17.89 6.68
N SER A 30 -15.40 17.60 5.44
CA SER A 30 -16.24 16.44 5.17
C SER A 30 -15.54 15.13 5.54
N ILE A 31 -14.24 14.98 5.22
CA ILE A 31 -13.46 13.77 5.58
C ILE A 31 -13.43 13.56 7.10
N GLN A 32 -13.19 14.61 7.88
CA GLN A 32 -13.19 14.50 9.35
C GLN A 32 -14.54 14.05 9.90
N VAL A 33 -15.63 14.53 9.31
CA VAL A 33 -16.99 14.16 9.73
C VAL A 33 -17.31 12.71 9.30
N TYR A 34 -16.91 12.28 8.10
CA TYR A 34 -17.06 10.87 7.70
C TYR A 34 -16.26 9.91 8.60
N GLN A 35 -15.04 10.28 9.03
CA GLN A 35 -14.27 9.46 9.98
C GLN A 35 -14.98 9.27 11.33
N ARG A 36 -15.66 10.31 11.81
CA ARG A 36 -16.51 10.22 13.00
C ARG A 36 -17.73 9.35 12.75
N ALA A 37 -18.40 9.49 11.60
CA ALA A 37 -19.51 8.65 11.19
C ALA A 37 -19.11 7.16 11.14
N LEU A 38 -17.93 6.85 10.58
CA LEU A 38 -17.39 5.50 10.52
C LEU A 38 -17.15 4.91 11.91
N THR A 39 -16.59 5.67 12.83
CA THR A 39 -16.33 5.23 14.21
C THR A 39 -17.62 4.84 14.94
N GLU A 40 -18.69 5.61 14.73
CA GLU A 40 -20.03 5.32 15.26
C GLU A 40 -20.62 4.07 14.59
N ALA A 41 -20.47 3.92 13.27
CA ALA A 41 -20.94 2.74 12.54
C ALA A 41 -20.24 1.44 12.99
N GLU A 42 -18.92 1.47 13.18
CA GLU A 42 -18.16 0.34 13.73
C GLU A 42 -18.60 -0.03 15.14
N SER A 43 -18.91 0.96 15.97
CA SER A 43 -19.43 0.73 17.32
C SER A 43 -20.80 0.04 17.29
N ALA A 44 -21.67 0.44 16.35
CA ALA A 44 -22.96 -0.22 16.14
C ALA A 44 -22.81 -1.69 15.70
N VAL A 45 -21.86 -1.97 14.79
CA VAL A 45 -21.54 -3.33 14.33
C VAL A 45 -21.05 -4.18 15.51
N ARG A 46 -20.06 -3.71 16.27
CA ARG A 46 -19.48 -4.46 17.41
C ARG A 46 -20.54 -4.83 18.45
N LEU A 47 -21.38 -3.86 18.84
CA LEU A 47 -22.43 -4.08 19.83
C LEU A 47 -23.48 -5.08 19.31
N SER A 48 -23.86 -4.97 18.04
CA SER A 48 -24.86 -5.88 17.44
C SER A 48 -24.34 -7.31 17.30
N THR A 49 -23.06 -7.48 17.02
CA THR A 49 -22.42 -8.80 16.94
C THR A 49 -22.33 -9.45 18.32
N GLN A 50 -22.07 -8.67 19.38
CA GLN A 50 -22.04 -9.16 20.77
C GLN A 50 -23.43 -9.50 21.32
N ASP A 51 -24.43 -8.70 20.98
CA ASP A 51 -25.83 -8.90 21.41
C ASP A 51 -26.54 -10.04 20.68
N GLY A 52 -25.89 -10.70 19.70
CA GLY A 52 -26.51 -11.74 18.88
C GLY A 52 -27.65 -11.19 18.02
N ALA A 53 -27.51 -9.97 17.51
CA ALA A 53 -28.54 -9.33 16.69
C ALA A 53 -28.87 -10.15 15.44
N GLY A 54 -30.14 -10.14 15.04
CA GLY A 54 -30.59 -10.87 13.85
C GLY A 54 -29.90 -10.40 12.55
N VAL A 55 -29.81 -11.33 11.59
CA VAL A 55 -29.21 -11.17 10.26
C VAL A 55 -29.60 -9.88 9.53
N ARG A 56 -30.86 -9.42 9.69
CA ARG A 56 -31.37 -8.20 9.04
C ARG A 56 -30.80 -6.90 9.59
N THR A 57 -30.40 -6.87 10.86
CA THR A 57 -29.82 -5.67 11.47
C THR A 57 -28.34 -5.59 11.13
N LEU A 58 -27.62 -6.71 11.25
CA LEU A 58 -26.20 -6.79 10.93
C LEU A 58 -25.92 -6.45 9.45
N SER A 59 -26.78 -6.89 8.54
CA SER A 59 -26.62 -6.61 7.12
C SER A 59 -26.61 -5.11 6.78
N VAL A 60 -27.54 -4.36 7.35
CA VAL A 60 -27.65 -2.91 7.17
C VAL A 60 -26.43 -2.21 7.77
N LEU A 61 -25.97 -2.68 8.93
CA LEU A 61 -24.82 -2.09 9.63
C LEU A 61 -23.51 -2.30 8.85
N TYR A 62 -23.23 -3.52 8.41
CA TYR A 62 -22.01 -3.81 7.63
C TYR A 62 -22.00 -3.07 6.30
N ARG A 63 -23.14 -2.98 5.61
CA ARG A 63 -23.25 -2.22 4.35
C ARG A 63 -23.02 -0.73 4.56
N SER A 64 -23.65 -0.15 5.57
CA SER A 64 -23.50 1.27 5.91
C SER A 64 -22.05 1.59 6.32
N ALA A 65 -21.45 0.78 7.20
CA ALA A 65 -20.07 0.97 7.65
C ALA A 65 -19.06 0.83 6.48
N ALA A 66 -19.26 -0.16 5.60
CA ALA A 66 -18.42 -0.34 4.43
C ALA A 66 -18.51 0.84 3.46
N SER A 67 -19.72 1.36 3.20
CA SER A 67 -19.91 2.54 2.35
C SER A 67 -19.21 3.77 2.93
N LEU A 68 -19.40 4.04 4.22
CA LEU A 68 -18.75 5.16 4.91
C LEU A 68 -17.23 5.05 4.86
N ALA A 69 -16.67 3.85 5.00
CA ALA A 69 -15.24 3.63 4.87
C ALA A 69 -14.71 3.90 3.46
N MET A 70 -15.50 3.61 2.41
CA MET A 70 -15.15 3.99 1.03
C MET A 70 -15.18 5.50 0.83
N ASP A 71 -16.19 6.18 1.37
CA ASP A 71 -16.32 7.65 1.29
C ASP A 71 -15.19 8.36 2.06
N CYS A 72 -14.63 7.72 3.09
CA CYS A 72 -13.43 8.18 3.80
C CYS A 72 -12.10 7.90 3.07
N HIS A 73 -12.12 7.21 1.92
CA HIS A 73 -10.92 6.61 1.31
C HIS A 73 -10.16 5.63 2.23
N GLU A 74 -10.83 5.07 3.23
CA GLU A 74 -10.30 4.09 4.18
C GLU A 74 -10.52 2.66 3.64
N TRP A 75 -9.94 2.39 2.48
CA TRP A 75 -10.17 1.16 1.70
C TRP A 75 -9.88 -0.12 2.48
N ARG A 76 -8.87 -0.09 3.35
CA ARG A 76 -8.53 -1.19 4.25
C ARG A 76 -9.67 -1.51 5.20
N LYS A 77 -10.19 -0.49 5.88
CA LYS A 77 -11.31 -0.65 6.82
C LYS A 77 -12.55 -1.14 6.09
N ALA A 78 -12.83 -0.58 4.90
CA ALA A 78 -13.94 -1.01 4.05
C ALA A 78 -13.84 -2.52 3.72
N ARG A 79 -12.66 -2.98 3.29
CA ARG A 79 -12.42 -4.40 2.98
C ARG A 79 -12.62 -5.30 4.20
N ASN A 80 -12.05 -4.92 5.35
CA ASN A 80 -12.17 -5.70 6.58
C ASN A 80 -13.64 -5.80 7.03
N LEU A 81 -14.39 -4.70 7.01
CA LEU A 81 -15.82 -4.67 7.35
C LEU A 81 -16.65 -5.54 6.40
N ILE A 82 -16.37 -5.50 5.10
CA ILE A 82 -17.05 -6.35 4.11
C ILE A 82 -16.78 -7.82 4.40
N GLN A 83 -15.53 -8.20 4.66
CA GLN A 83 -15.12 -9.57 4.94
C GLN A 83 -15.76 -10.09 6.24
N GLN A 84 -15.73 -9.30 7.31
CA GLN A 84 -16.42 -9.60 8.56
C GLN A 84 -17.93 -9.76 8.35
N GLY A 85 -18.54 -8.91 7.51
CA GLY A 85 -19.95 -9.02 7.17
C GLY A 85 -20.29 -10.35 6.50
N ILE A 86 -19.47 -10.81 5.55
CA ILE A 86 -19.63 -12.10 4.87
C ILE A 86 -19.48 -13.27 5.85
N GLU A 87 -18.45 -13.24 6.70
CA GLU A 87 -18.18 -14.30 7.69
C GLU A 87 -19.29 -14.43 8.73
N ASN A 88 -19.84 -13.31 9.20
CA ASN A 88 -20.92 -13.30 10.18
C ASN A 88 -22.31 -13.57 9.55
N LEU A 89 -22.43 -13.56 8.22
CA LEU A 89 -23.72 -13.69 7.50
C LEU A 89 -23.60 -14.69 6.33
N PRO A 90 -23.65 -16.01 6.59
CA PRO A 90 -23.29 -17.03 5.60
C PRO A 90 -24.31 -17.33 4.49
N THR A 91 -25.39 -16.55 4.28
CA THR A 91 -26.41 -16.91 3.26
C THR A 91 -27.06 -15.74 2.51
N GLY A 92 -27.05 -15.81 1.17
CA GLY A 92 -28.02 -15.18 0.27
C GLY A 92 -27.59 -13.86 -0.39
N SER A 93 -28.57 -13.19 -1.02
CA SER A 93 -28.45 -11.97 -1.85
C SER A 93 -27.62 -10.81 -1.26
N LEU A 94 -27.34 -10.82 0.04
CA LEU A 94 -26.53 -9.80 0.72
C LEU A 94 -25.02 -10.04 0.55
N GLU A 95 -24.61 -11.30 0.49
CA GLU A 95 -23.23 -11.67 0.16
C GLU A 95 -22.85 -11.12 -1.22
N ASP A 96 -23.80 -11.10 -2.16
CA ASP A 96 -23.63 -10.50 -3.48
C ASP A 96 -23.52 -8.97 -3.43
N GLU A 97 -24.26 -8.29 -2.55
CA GLU A 97 -24.11 -6.84 -2.34
C GLU A 97 -22.74 -6.50 -1.74
N LEU A 98 -22.31 -7.23 -0.71
CA LEU A 98 -21.01 -7.05 -0.05
C LEU A 98 -19.84 -7.41 -0.98
N ARG A 99 -19.95 -8.49 -1.76
CA ARG A 99 -19.01 -8.83 -2.84
C ARG A 99 -19.01 -7.78 -3.95
N GLY A 100 -20.17 -7.21 -4.26
CA GLY A 100 -20.31 -6.11 -5.21
C GLY A 100 -19.53 -4.88 -4.76
N LEU A 101 -19.54 -4.57 -3.46
CA LEU A 101 -18.70 -3.54 -2.85
C LEU A 101 -17.21 -3.90 -2.92
N LEU A 102 -16.83 -5.16 -2.66
CA LEU A 102 -15.45 -5.62 -2.76
C LEU A 102 -14.86 -5.39 -4.17
N LYS A 103 -15.66 -5.58 -5.23
CA LYS A 103 -15.24 -5.34 -6.63
C LYS A 103 -15.02 -3.86 -6.95
N LYS A 104 -15.63 -2.94 -6.20
CA LYS A 104 -15.47 -1.48 -6.39
C LYS A 104 -14.25 -0.93 -5.66
N LEU A 105 -13.67 -1.68 -4.72
CA LEU A 105 -12.49 -1.26 -4.00
C LEU A 105 -11.26 -1.27 -4.92
N PRO A 106 -10.40 -0.24 -4.89
CA PRO A 106 -9.11 -0.30 -5.55
C PRO A 106 -8.31 -1.48 -4.99
N PHE A 107 -7.55 -2.14 -5.86
CA PHE A 107 -6.64 -3.21 -5.45
C PHE A 107 -5.49 -2.61 -4.64
N VAL A 108 -5.69 -2.48 -3.33
CA VAL A 108 -4.64 -2.10 -2.37
C VAL A 108 -4.02 -3.39 -1.83
N VAL A 109 -2.74 -3.59 -2.13
CA VAL A 109 -1.90 -4.64 -1.52
C VAL A 109 -1.49 -4.13 -0.14
N GLU A 110 -1.83 -4.87 0.91
CA GLU A 110 -1.42 -4.58 2.29
C GLU A 110 -0.12 -5.31 2.60
N ALA A 111 0.93 -4.60 3.00
CA ALA A 111 2.09 -5.20 3.62
C ALA A 111 1.95 -5.07 5.14
N THR A 112 1.77 -6.21 5.82
CA THR A 112 1.86 -6.30 7.28
C THR A 112 3.35 -6.29 7.65
N VAL A 113 3.75 -5.31 8.46
CA VAL A 113 5.12 -5.13 8.94
C VAL A 113 5.42 -6.22 9.98
N LEU A 114 6.45 -7.03 9.75
CA LEU A 114 7.09 -7.82 10.80
C LEU A 114 8.55 -7.37 10.90
N ASP A 115 8.95 -7.07 12.13
CA ASP A 115 10.14 -6.32 12.52
C ASP A 115 11.45 -7.04 12.16
N PHE A 116 12.43 -6.29 11.63
CA PHE A 116 13.83 -6.66 11.81
C PHE A 116 14.78 -5.47 11.77
N GLU A 117 15.66 -5.41 12.77
CA GLU A 117 16.70 -4.41 12.96
C GLU A 117 17.75 -4.46 11.85
N ALA A 118 17.98 -3.32 11.20
CA ALA A 118 19.29 -2.99 10.67
C ALA A 118 19.75 -1.70 11.35
N ALA A 119 20.80 -1.83 12.16
CA ALA A 119 21.39 -0.73 12.90
C ALA A 119 21.83 0.40 11.95
N GLY A 120 21.30 1.62 12.17
CA GLY A 120 21.79 2.86 11.56
C GLY A 120 20.70 3.74 10.94
N SER A 121 20.16 4.65 11.75
CA SER A 121 19.41 5.90 11.46
C SER A 121 19.50 6.45 10.01
N VAL A 122 18.50 7.01 9.31
CA VAL A 122 17.23 7.70 9.63
C VAL A 122 16.31 7.58 8.39
N GLY A 123 15.01 7.28 8.54
CA GLY A 123 13.98 7.66 7.55
C GLY A 123 13.85 6.86 6.24
N GLY A 124 14.35 5.62 6.16
CA GLY A 124 14.18 4.77 4.98
C GLY A 124 12.78 4.11 4.93
N SER A 125 12.14 4.09 3.77
CA SER A 125 10.99 3.17 3.54
C SER A 125 11.54 1.79 3.20
N ALA A 126 11.01 0.73 3.81
CA ALA A 126 11.43 -0.65 3.54
C ALA A 126 10.24 -1.47 3.04
N LEU A 127 10.42 -2.21 1.94
CA LEU A 127 9.47 -3.14 1.35
C LEU A 127 10.04 -4.57 1.46
N HIS A 128 9.21 -5.53 1.88
CA HIS A 128 9.64 -6.90 2.24
C HIS A 128 9.28 -7.94 1.16
N SER A 129 9.93 -9.11 1.16
CA SER A 129 9.96 -10.13 0.09
C SER A 129 8.63 -10.61 -0.48
N ASP A 130 7.51 -10.39 0.21
CA ASP A 130 6.16 -10.80 -0.22
C ASP A 130 5.42 -9.67 -0.98
N VAL A 131 6.11 -8.57 -1.26
CA VAL A 131 5.58 -7.41 -1.98
C VAL A 131 5.74 -7.63 -3.48
N GLU A 132 4.62 -7.73 -4.20
CA GLU A 132 4.56 -7.66 -5.67
C GLU A 132 4.00 -6.32 -6.12
N ILE A 133 4.81 -5.50 -6.80
CA ILE A 133 4.41 -4.19 -7.30
C ILE A 133 4.33 -4.22 -8.82
N LYS A 134 3.20 -3.82 -9.39
CA LYS A 134 3.02 -3.62 -10.83
C LYS A 134 2.72 -2.16 -11.11
N GLY A 135 3.65 -1.45 -11.76
CA GLY A 135 3.48 -0.02 -12.07
C GLY A 135 4.71 0.82 -11.75
N ALA A 136 4.50 2.04 -11.22
CA ALA A 136 5.58 2.97 -10.90
C ALA A 136 5.63 3.26 -9.39
N LEU A 137 6.79 3.03 -8.78
CA LEU A 137 7.10 3.35 -7.39
C LEU A 137 8.04 4.56 -7.35
N ARG A 138 7.63 5.62 -6.66
CA ARG A 138 8.46 6.83 -6.45
C ARG A 138 8.65 7.07 -4.96
N VAL A 139 9.89 7.28 -4.56
CA VAL A 139 10.31 7.58 -3.19
C VAL A 139 11.34 8.70 -3.25
N ASP A 140 11.18 9.77 -2.47
CA ASP A 140 12.09 10.92 -2.50
C ASP A 140 13.28 10.80 -1.52
N HIS A 141 13.28 9.77 -0.67
CA HIS A 141 14.34 9.43 0.30
C HIS A 141 14.86 7.99 0.08
N ASP A 142 15.60 7.45 1.05
CA ASP A 142 16.18 6.11 0.96
C ASP A 142 15.09 5.03 0.95
N LEU A 143 15.32 3.96 0.18
CA LEU A 143 14.40 2.86 -0.02
C LEU A 143 15.15 1.52 0.09
N VAL A 144 14.65 0.64 0.94
CA VAL A 144 15.04 -0.77 0.96
C VAL A 144 13.92 -1.56 0.30
N PHE A 145 14.22 -2.35 -0.74
CA PHE A 145 13.23 -3.17 -1.41
C PHE A 145 13.68 -4.63 -1.44
N ASN A 146 12.84 -5.48 -0.89
CA ASN A 146 12.83 -6.93 -1.03
C ASN A 146 11.47 -7.27 -1.61
N GLY A 147 11.37 -8.12 -2.63
CA GLY A 147 10.08 -8.43 -3.27
C GLY A 147 10.18 -8.50 -4.79
N SER A 148 9.05 -8.62 -5.48
CA SER A 148 8.98 -8.59 -6.93
C SER A 148 8.42 -7.24 -7.42
N LEU A 149 9.04 -6.62 -8.40
CA LEU A 149 8.48 -5.42 -9.02
C LEU A 149 8.55 -5.50 -10.53
N GLU A 150 7.40 -5.34 -11.18
CA GLU A 150 7.26 -5.16 -12.62
C GLU A 150 6.93 -3.70 -12.93
N GLY A 151 7.88 -2.97 -13.52
CA GLY A 151 7.69 -1.58 -13.91
C GLY A 151 8.85 -0.65 -13.53
N LYS A 152 8.55 0.52 -12.96
CA LYS A 152 9.54 1.59 -12.75
C LYS A 152 9.73 1.94 -11.27
N ILE A 153 10.97 1.98 -10.80
CA ILE A 153 11.34 2.48 -9.46
C ILE A 153 12.10 3.80 -9.63
N VAL A 154 11.75 4.80 -8.83
CA VAL A 154 12.46 6.06 -8.71
C VAL A 154 12.74 6.34 -7.24
N SER A 155 14.01 6.31 -6.85
CA SER A 155 14.50 6.67 -5.52
C SER A 155 15.33 7.96 -5.60
N GLY A 156 14.98 8.95 -4.79
CA GLY A 156 15.76 10.19 -4.63
C GLY A 156 17.05 10.01 -3.82
N GLY A 157 17.16 8.90 -3.08
CA GLY A 157 18.28 8.59 -2.20
C GLY A 157 18.97 7.26 -2.53
N GLU A 158 19.37 6.56 -1.48
CA GLU A 158 19.98 5.24 -1.55
C GLU A 158 18.90 4.16 -1.74
N LEU A 159 19.05 3.35 -2.78
CA LEU A 159 18.20 2.19 -3.07
C LEU A 159 18.93 0.91 -2.72
N THR A 160 18.43 0.15 -1.77
CA THR A 160 18.96 -1.16 -1.41
C THR A 160 18.01 -2.26 -1.85
N LEU A 161 18.41 -3.04 -2.85
CA LEU A 161 17.68 -4.21 -3.34
C LEU A 161 18.22 -5.45 -2.64
N GLY A 162 17.51 -6.00 -1.66
CA GLY A 162 18.01 -7.14 -0.91
C GLY A 162 17.93 -8.47 -1.69
N ALA A 163 18.34 -9.57 -1.07
CA ALA A 163 18.58 -10.84 -1.77
C ALA A 163 17.34 -11.44 -2.45
N SER A 164 16.15 -11.20 -1.89
CA SER A 164 14.87 -11.64 -2.46
C SER A 164 14.26 -10.64 -3.45
N ALA A 165 14.97 -9.57 -3.80
CA ALA A 165 14.49 -8.60 -4.79
C ALA A 165 14.55 -9.20 -6.20
N ASN A 166 13.43 -9.16 -6.93
CA ASN A 166 13.33 -9.45 -8.36
C ASN A 166 12.67 -8.28 -9.07
N ILE A 167 13.46 -7.50 -9.81
CA ILE A 167 12.96 -6.32 -10.52
C ILE A 167 12.94 -6.58 -12.01
N ASP A 168 11.79 -6.43 -12.64
CA ASP A 168 11.60 -6.46 -14.08
C ASP A 168 11.16 -5.07 -14.58
N GLY A 169 12.12 -4.27 -15.05
CA GLY A 169 11.84 -2.95 -15.64
C GLY A 169 12.93 -1.89 -15.47
N GLU A 170 12.57 -0.67 -15.08
CA GLU A 170 13.48 0.48 -15.00
C GLU A 170 13.73 0.94 -13.56
N VAL A 171 15.00 1.00 -13.17
CA VAL A 171 15.44 1.44 -11.85
C VAL A 171 16.16 2.78 -11.95
N TRP A 172 15.72 3.77 -11.19
CA TRP A 172 16.35 5.09 -11.07
C TRP A 172 16.68 5.33 -9.60
N ALA A 173 17.95 5.55 -9.29
CA ALA A 173 18.40 5.82 -7.92
C ALA A 173 19.61 6.76 -7.92
N ARG A 174 19.85 7.44 -6.79
CA ARG A 174 21.11 8.16 -6.60
C ARG A 174 22.25 7.17 -6.38
N SER A 175 22.09 6.29 -5.40
CA SER A 175 23.01 5.19 -5.08
C SER A 175 22.26 3.87 -5.08
N LEU A 176 22.88 2.80 -5.57
CA LEU A 176 22.25 1.47 -5.65
C LEU A 176 23.11 0.40 -4.99
N ASN A 177 22.55 -0.32 -4.02
CA ASN A 177 23.11 -1.54 -3.46
C ASN A 177 22.28 -2.74 -3.91
N LEU A 178 22.84 -3.59 -4.76
CA LEU A 178 22.14 -4.74 -5.32
C LEU A 178 22.65 -6.05 -4.71
N PHE A 179 21.77 -6.77 -4.02
CA PHE A 179 21.98 -8.14 -3.51
C PHE A 179 21.11 -9.18 -4.25
N GLY A 180 20.01 -8.76 -4.87
CA GLY A 180 19.05 -9.60 -5.60
C GLY A 180 19.24 -9.60 -7.12
N LYS A 181 18.13 -9.73 -7.86
CA LYS A 181 18.07 -9.81 -9.32
C LYS A 181 17.38 -8.59 -9.91
N VAL A 182 17.99 -8.01 -10.94
CA VAL A 182 17.42 -6.92 -11.73
C VAL A 182 17.49 -7.27 -13.19
N HIS A 183 16.36 -7.20 -13.88
CA HIS A 183 16.23 -7.42 -15.30
C HIS A 183 15.63 -6.15 -15.94
N GLY A 184 16.40 -5.50 -16.81
CA GLY A 184 15.99 -4.27 -17.50
C GLY A 184 17.05 -3.16 -17.46
N LYS A 185 16.64 -1.91 -17.20
CA LYS A 185 17.53 -0.75 -17.25
C LYS A 185 17.76 -0.17 -15.87
N ALA A 186 19.01 0.05 -15.50
CA ALA A 186 19.38 0.70 -14.24
C ALA A 186 20.11 2.02 -14.51
N PHE A 187 19.60 3.09 -13.92
CA PHE A 187 20.16 4.44 -13.96
C PHE A 187 20.55 4.86 -12.54
N VAL A 188 21.84 4.93 -12.28
CA VAL A 188 22.40 5.25 -10.98
C VAL A 188 23.23 6.53 -11.11
N ALA A 189 22.87 7.57 -10.36
CA ALA A 189 23.54 8.87 -10.52
C ALA A 189 24.98 8.87 -9.98
N ASP A 190 25.22 8.25 -8.81
CA ASP A 190 26.51 8.21 -8.14
C ASP A 190 27.12 6.79 -8.24
N THR A 191 26.87 5.94 -7.22
CA THR A 191 27.56 4.65 -7.06
C THR A 191 26.59 3.48 -7.14
N CYS A 192 26.90 2.52 -8.01
CA CYS A 192 26.23 1.23 -8.10
C CYS A 192 27.13 0.13 -7.52
N LYS A 193 26.70 -0.52 -6.44
CA LYS A 193 27.38 -1.66 -5.82
C LYS A 193 26.60 -2.93 -6.11
N ILE A 194 27.25 -3.90 -6.73
CA ILE A 194 26.69 -5.22 -7.02
C ILE A 194 27.41 -6.23 -6.12
N PHE A 195 26.67 -6.83 -5.20
CA PHE A 195 27.19 -7.75 -4.19
C PHE A 195 27.35 -9.18 -4.71
N SER A 196 27.96 -10.05 -3.92
CA SER A 196 28.33 -11.42 -4.31
C SER A 196 27.17 -12.33 -4.78
N SER A 197 25.92 -12.11 -4.35
CA SER A 197 24.75 -12.89 -4.77
C SER A 197 23.93 -12.24 -5.89
N ALA A 198 24.33 -11.06 -6.35
CA ALA A 198 23.51 -10.23 -7.21
C ALA A 198 23.68 -10.53 -8.69
N VAL A 199 22.57 -10.38 -9.43
CA VAL A 199 22.55 -10.52 -10.88
C VAL A 199 21.83 -9.34 -11.50
N LEU A 200 22.55 -8.54 -12.30
CA LEU A 200 21.97 -7.48 -13.12
C LEU A 200 22.00 -7.90 -14.58
N MET A 201 20.83 -8.04 -15.19
CA MET A 201 20.64 -8.39 -16.60
C MET A 201 20.05 -7.18 -17.34
N GLY A 202 20.82 -6.56 -18.21
CA GLY A 202 20.38 -5.47 -19.08
C GLY A 202 21.33 -4.28 -19.10
N ASP A 203 20.78 -3.07 -19.29
CA ASP A 203 21.58 -1.87 -19.50
C ASP A 203 21.81 -1.12 -18.18
N LEU A 204 23.07 -0.93 -17.78
CA LEU A 204 23.45 -0.16 -16.61
C LEU A 204 24.11 1.17 -17.02
N LYS A 205 23.61 2.28 -16.49
CA LYS A 205 24.29 3.57 -16.51
C LYS A 205 24.63 3.99 -15.08
N ALA A 206 25.91 4.18 -14.80
CA ALA A 206 26.37 4.61 -13.47
C ALA A 206 27.63 5.48 -13.58
N THR A 207 27.86 6.36 -12.61
CA THR A 207 29.13 7.10 -12.53
C THR A 207 30.24 6.20 -11.98
N HIS A 208 29.95 5.45 -10.91
CA HIS A 208 30.85 4.47 -10.32
C HIS A 208 30.18 3.10 -10.22
N LEU A 209 30.89 2.05 -10.62
CA LEU A 209 30.47 0.65 -10.47
C LEU A 209 31.47 -0.11 -9.60
N VAL A 210 30.96 -0.72 -8.53
CA VAL A 210 31.70 -1.64 -7.66
C VAL A 210 31.06 -3.02 -7.79
N LEU A 211 31.85 -4.00 -8.18
CA LEU A 211 31.42 -5.39 -8.33
C LEU A 211 32.17 -6.25 -7.31
N GLU A 212 31.44 -6.89 -6.40
CA GLU A 212 32.01 -7.85 -5.46
C GLU A 212 32.21 -9.23 -6.10
N LYS A 213 33.06 -10.05 -5.47
CA LYS A 213 33.35 -11.41 -5.92
C LYS A 213 32.08 -12.28 -5.86
N GLY A 214 31.56 -12.64 -7.03
CA GLY A 214 30.32 -13.41 -7.19
C GLY A 214 29.18 -12.63 -7.85
N GLY A 215 29.25 -11.29 -7.84
CA GLY A 215 28.29 -10.45 -8.53
C GLY A 215 28.38 -10.63 -10.04
N CYS A 216 27.23 -10.69 -10.70
CA CYS A 216 27.13 -10.90 -12.13
C CYS A 216 26.41 -9.72 -12.80
N LEU A 217 27.04 -9.15 -13.84
CA LEU A 217 26.43 -8.13 -14.69
C LEU A 217 26.45 -8.62 -16.14
N ILE A 218 25.27 -8.77 -16.74
CA ILE A 218 25.08 -9.28 -18.10
C ILE A 218 24.34 -8.21 -18.91
N GLY A 219 25.05 -7.48 -19.76
CA GLY A 219 24.47 -6.51 -20.67
C GLY A 219 25.40 -5.33 -20.94
N LYS A 220 24.85 -4.20 -21.38
CA LYS A 220 25.66 -3.02 -21.70
C LYS A 220 25.82 -2.16 -20.46
N SER A 221 27.06 -1.89 -20.08
CA SER A 221 27.37 -0.91 -19.03
C SER A 221 27.97 0.35 -19.65
N GLN A 222 27.45 1.50 -19.25
CA GLN A 222 28.02 2.81 -19.53
C GLN A 222 28.47 3.41 -18.21
N LEU A 223 29.77 3.46 -18.01
CA LEU A 223 30.41 4.08 -16.86
C LEU A 223 30.99 5.41 -17.29
N GLY A 224 30.64 6.48 -16.59
CA GLY A 224 31.17 7.80 -16.88
C GLY A 224 30.41 8.91 -16.18
N SER A 225 31.08 10.05 -16.01
CA SER A 225 30.48 11.27 -15.49
C SER A 225 29.56 11.90 -16.54
N GLY A 226 28.24 11.79 -16.39
CA GLY A 226 27.30 12.62 -17.16
C GLY A 226 25.83 12.32 -16.89
N PRO A 227 24.90 13.29 -17.00
CA PRO A 227 24.99 14.74 -16.86
C PRO A 227 24.27 15.18 -15.56
N PHE A 228 24.72 14.73 -14.39
CA PHE A 228 24.51 15.50 -13.16
C PHE A 228 25.81 16.29 -12.90
N ALA A 229 26.17 17.13 -13.85
CA ALA A 229 27.32 18.02 -13.74
C ALA A 229 26.84 19.38 -13.22
N SER A 230 27.32 19.72 -12.02
CA SER A 230 27.30 21.04 -11.35
C SER A 230 25.94 21.66 -11.01
#